data_AF-A0A2H5VA69-F1
#
_entry.id   AF-A0A2H5VA69-F1
#
_cell.length_a   1.000
_cell.length_b   1.000
_cell.length_c   1.000
_cell.angle_alpha   90.00
_cell.angle_beta   90.00
_cell.angle_gamma   90.00
#
_symmetry.space_group_name_H-M   'P 1'
#
loop_
_entity.id
_entity.type
_entity.pdbx_description
1 polymer ?
#
loop_
_entity_poly.entity_id
_entity_poly.type
_entity_poly.pdbx_seq_one_letter_code
_entity_poly.pdbx_strand_id
1 'polypeptide(L)'
;MITRKCSVMREKDVLDLVIEYERKKGRTAKQVRRRGEGYDLESNGRLIEVKRRNFPKERFILLTQNEMMNFIHNPNSWLYVVYNDGDWHVIELDRDKVLKGVQRIITQFQVSLRKEIVGI
;
A
#
# COMPACT_ATOMS: atom_id res chain seq x y z
N MET A 1 -8.60 -19.32 -25.75
CA MET A 1 -7.70 -18.30 -25.17
C MET A 1 -8.57 -17.19 -24.61
N ILE A 2 -8.81 -17.16 -23.29
CA ILE A 2 -9.67 -16.13 -22.68
C ILE A 2 -8.78 -14.94 -22.35
N THR A 3 -8.72 -13.97 -23.25
CA THR A 3 -8.21 -12.63 -22.97
C THR A 3 -9.19 -11.96 -22.02
N ARG A 4 -8.90 -11.99 -20.71
CA ARG A 4 -9.56 -11.09 -19.76
C ARG A 4 -9.14 -9.67 -20.13
N LYS A 5 -9.94 -9.01 -20.96
CA LYS A 5 -9.97 -7.55 -21.15
C LYS A 5 -9.82 -6.89 -19.78
N CYS A 6 -8.96 -5.87 -19.68
CA CYS A 6 -8.79 -4.96 -18.56
C CYS A 6 -10.06 -4.74 -17.75
N SER A 7 -10.39 -5.63 -16.81
CA SER A 7 -11.39 -5.36 -15.81
C SER A 7 -10.68 -4.51 -14.78
N VAL A 8 -11.16 -3.29 -14.58
CA VAL A 8 -10.72 -2.44 -13.47
C VAL A 8 -10.77 -3.29 -12.20
N MET A 9 -9.61 -3.69 -11.70
CA MET A 9 -9.52 -4.54 -10.51
C MET A 9 -10.18 -3.81 -9.35
N ARG A 10 -11.15 -4.44 -8.70
CA ARG A 10 -11.88 -3.83 -7.59
C ARG A 10 -10.96 -3.78 -6.37
N GLU A 11 -11.26 -2.89 -5.43
CA GLU A 11 -10.47 -2.75 -4.20
C GLU A 11 -10.33 -4.07 -3.44
N LYS A 12 -11.40 -4.88 -3.39
CA LYS A 12 -11.36 -6.24 -2.80
C LYS A 12 -10.31 -7.15 -3.46
N ASP A 13 -10.22 -7.09 -4.79
CA ASP A 13 -9.28 -7.92 -5.56
C ASP A 13 -7.82 -7.47 -5.29
N VAL A 14 -7.59 -6.19 -4.95
CA VAL A 14 -6.28 -5.66 -4.52
C VAL A 14 -5.87 -6.23 -3.15
N LEU A 15 -6.81 -6.25 -2.19
CA LEU A 15 -6.54 -6.76 -0.85
C LEU A 15 -6.28 -8.28 -0.86
N ASP A 16 -7.05 -9.03 -1.65
CA ASP A 16 -6.85 -10.48 -1.80
C ASP A 16 -5.47 -10.80 -2.39
N LEU A 17 -4.99 -9.99 -3.33
CA LEU A 17 -3.64 -10.09 -3.88
C LEU A 17 -2.56 -9.87 -2.82
N VAL A 18 -2.73 -8.85 -1.96
CA VAL A 18 -1.80 -8.58 -0.86
C VAL A 18 -1.81 -9.70 0.18
N ILE A 19 -2.97 -10.27 0.50
CA ILE A 19 -3.08 -11.41 1.42
C ILE A 19 -2.33 -12.63 0.86
N GLU A 20 -2.50 -12.93 -0.43
CA GLU A 20 -1.75 -14.01 -1.07
C GLU A 20 -0.25 -13.74 -1.08
N TYR A 21 0.15 -12.49 -1.33
CA TYR A 21 1.54 -12.06 -1.26
C TYR A 21 2.13 -12.29 0.13
N GLU A 22 1.43 -11.89 1.19
CA GLU A 22 1.84 -12.14 2.59
C GLU A 22 1.98 -13.64 2.88
N ARG A 23 1.03 -14.45 2.41
CA ARG A 23 1.08 -15.91 2.55
C ARG A 23 2.31 -16.51 1.87
N LYS A 24 2.65 -16.05 0.67
CA LYS A 24 3.88 -16.48 -0.06
C LYS A 24 5.16 -16.09 0.68
N LYS A 25 5.11 -15.04 1.51
CA LYS A 25 6.19 -14.61 2.40
C LYS A 25 6.20 -15.33 3.76
N GLY A 26 5.31 -16.30 3.98
CA GLY A 26 5.20 -17.03 5.25
C GLY A 26 4.50 -16.23 6.37
N ARG A 27 3.76 -15.18 6.02
CA ARG A 27 3.00 -14.34 6.95
C ARG A 27 1.51 -14.60 6.81
N THR A 28 0.74 -14.36 7.87
CA THR A 28 -0.72 -14.52 7.86
C THR A 28 -1.39 -13.16 7.95
N ALA A 29 -2.03 -12.76 6.86
CA ALA A 29 -2.75 -11.49 6.78
C ALA A 29 -4.26 -11.67 6.91
N LYS A 30 -4.91 -10.75 7.61
CA LYS A 30 -6.37 -10.63 7.70
C LYS A 30 -6.80 -9.21 7.37
N GLN A 31 -7.90 -9.06 6.64
CA GLN A 31 -8.55 -7.76 6.49
C GLN A 31 -9.13 -7.38 7.85
N VAL A 32 -8.77 -6.20 8.35
CA VAL A 32 -9.29 -5.73 9.64
C VAL A 32 -10.09 -4.46 9.53
N ARG A 33 -10.27 -3.93 8.31
CA ARG A 33 -10.88 -2.62 8.01
C ARG A 33 -12.06 -2.29 8.92
N ARG A 34 -11.75 -1.65 10.05
CA ARG A 34 -12.70 -1.03 10.96
C ARG A 34 -12.69 0.45 10.63
N ARG A 35 -13.88 1.01 10.52
CA ARG A 35 -14.07 2.42 10.15
C ARG A 35 -13.29 3.29 11.16
N GLY A 36 -12.16 3.88 10.74
CA GLY A 36 -11.39 4.85 11.53
C GLY A 36 -9.94 4.49 11.87
N GLU A 37 -9.47 3.25 11.66
CA GLU A 37 -8.15 2.81 12.18
C GLU A 37 -6.94 3.19 11.29
N GLY A 38 -7.16 3.57 10.03
CA GLY A 38 -6.08 4.12 9.17
C GLY A 38 -5.13 3.07 8.57
N TYR A 39 -5.58 1.82 8.44
CA TYR A 39 -4.92 0.74 7.70
C TYR A 39 -5.94 -0.32 7.24
N ASP A 40 -5.58 -1.16 6.27
CA ASP A 40 -6.48 -2.14 5.65
C ASP A 40 -6.31 -3.57 6.20
N LEU A 41 -5.07 -3.99 6.48
CA LEU A 41 -4.73 -5.36 6.87
C LEU A 41 -3.86 -5.42 8.13
N GLU A 42 -4.01 -6.50 8.90
CA GLU A 42 -3.02 -6.92 9.90
C GLU A 42 -2.29 -8.16 9.42
N SER A 43 -0.97 -8.18 9.55
CA SER A 43 -0.15 -9.35 9.22
C SER A 43 1.02 -9.49 10.19
N ASN A 44 1.01 -10.56 11.01
CA ASN A 44 2.04 -10.82 12.02
C ASN A 44 2.42 -9.59 12.87
N GLY A 45 1.43 -8.82 13.34
CA GLY A 45 1.64 -7.61 14.14
C GLY A 45 1.96 -6.33 13.34
N ARG A 46 2.02 -6.43 12.00
CA ARG A 46 2.17 -5.28 11.10
C ARG A 46 0.81 -4.69 10.76
N LEU A 47 0.73 -3.38 10.72
CA LEU A 47 -0.44 -2.61 10.30
C LEU A 47 -0.20 -2.14 8.86
N ILE A 48 -0.92 -2.71 7.90
CA ILE A 48 -0.63 -2.51 6.47
C ILE A 48 -1.73 -1.66 5.83
N GLU A 49 -1.35 -0.49 5.33
CA GLU A 49 -2.15 0.33 4.43
C GLU A 49 -1.87 -0.08 2.98
N VAL A 50 -2.91 -0.31 2.17
CA VAL A 50 -2.76 -0.81 0.80
C VAL A 50 -3.23 0.25 -0.20
N LYS A 51 -2.33 0.67 -1.09
CA LYS A 51 -2.65 1.65 -2.14
C LYS A 51 -2.38 1.08 -3.52
N ARG A 52 -3.40 1.14 -4.38
CA ARG A 52 -3.25 0.86 -5.80
C ARG A 52 -2.73 2.11 -6.52
N ARG A 53 -1.72 1.94 -7.38
CA ARG A 53 -1.18 3.00 -8.24
C ARG A 53 -0.81 2.51 -9.62
N ASN A 54 -0.90 3.41 -10.58
CA ASN A 54 -0.40 3.18 -11.94
C ASN A 54 1.09 3.55 -12.02
N PHE A 55 1.94 2.79 -11.34
CA PHE A 55 3.39 2.99 -11.37
C PHE A 55 3.98 2.43 -12.69
N PRO A 56 4.99 3.08 -13.32
CA PRO A 56 5.71 4.29 -12.90
C PRO A 56 5.11 5.62 -13.38
N LYS A 57 3.90 5.63 -13.97
CA LYS A 57 3.24 6.85 -14.45
C LYS A 57 2.85 7.77 -13.29
N GLU A 58 2.29 7.20 -12.25
CA GLU A 58 1.96 7.88 -10.98
C GLU A 58 3.10 7.66 -9.98
N ARG A 59 3.80 8.74 -9.64
CA ARG A 59 4.99 8.70 -8.76
C ARG A 59 4.72 9.14 -7.34
N PHE A 60 3.45 9.12 -6.93
CA PHE A 60 3.06 9.51 -5.59
C PHE A 60 1.82 8.78 -5.09
N ILE A 61 1.74 8.65 -3.76
CA ILE A 61 0.59 8.11 -3.05
C ILE A 61 0.00 9.22 -2.19
N LEU A 62 -1.32 9.24 -2.10
CA LEU A 62 -2.05 10.14 -1.21
C LEU A 62 -2.49 9.32 0.00
N LEU A 63 -2.13 9.79 1.18
CA LEU A 63 -2.59 9.26 2.46
C LEU A 63 -3.61 10.22 3.06
N THR A 64 -4.68 9.66 3.62
CA THR A 64 -5.60 10.42 4.48
C THR A 64 -4.90 10.82 5.77
N GLN A 65 -5.49 11.76 6.52
CA GLN A 65 -4.95 12.16 7.81
C GLN A 65 -4.84 10.96 8.77
N ASN A 66 -5.86 10.10 8.85
CA ASN A 66 -5.85 8.94 9.75
C ASN A 66 -4.78 7.91 9.35
N GLU A 67 -4.61 7.65 8.06
CA GLU A 67 -3.55 6.78 7.55
C GLU A 67 -2.17 7.34 7.92
N MET A 68 -1.94 8.64 7.73
CA MET A 68 -0.70 9.27 8.13
C MET A 68 -0.47 9.19 9.64
N MET A 69 -1.49 9.46 10.47
CA MET A 69 -1.37 9.34 11.92
C MET A 69 -1.03 7.92 12.35
N ASN A 70 -1.51 6.90 11.62
CA ASN A 70 -1.13 5.52 11.85
C ASN A 70 0.37 5.29 11.60
N PHE A 71 0.95 5.87 10.55
CA PHE A 71 2.40 5.84 10.33
C PHE A 71 3.18 6.60 11.41
N ILE A 72 2.67 7.74 11.88
CA ILE A 72 3.36 8.55 12.89
C ILE A 72 3.42 7.79 14.23
N HIS A 73 2.30 7.22 14.67
CA HIS A 73 2.14 6.65 16.01
C HIS A 73 2.53 5.18 16.13
N ASN A 74 2.38 4.38 15.07
CA ASN A 74 2.61 2.94 15.14
C ASN A 74 3.93 2.56 14.44
N PRO A 75 4.93 2.03 15.17
CA PRO A 75 6.22 1.65 14.60
C PRO A 75 6.11 0.45 13.63
N ASN A 76 5.07 -0.35 13.77
CA ASN A 76 4.80 -1.52 12.92
C ASN A 76 3.91 -1.19 11.70
N SER A 77 3.84 0.08 11.30
CA SER A 77 3.08 0.51 10.12
C SER A 77 3.84 0.29 8.81
N TRP A 78 3.13 -0.19 7.80
CA TRP A 78 3.66 -0.50 6.47
C TRP A 78 2.73 0.03 5.39
N LEU A 79 3.31 0.50 4.28
CA LEU A 79 2.58 0.88 3.07
C LEU A 79 2.88 -0.12 1.97
N TYR A 80 1.83 -0.72 1.42
CA TYR A 80 1.92 -1.64 0.30
C TYR A 80 1.40 -0.96 -0.95
N VAL A 81 2.26 -0.89 -1.96
CA VAL A 81 1.92 -0.29 -3.26
C VAL A 81 1.68 -1.41 -4.26
N VAL A 82 0.44 -1.52 -4.74
CA VAL A 82 0.07 -2.50 -5.75
C VAL A 82 -0.03 -1.80 -7.10
N TYR A 83 0.74 -2.30 -8.08
CA TYR A 83 0.73 -1.76 -9.45
C TYR A 83 0.74 -2.88 -10.48
N ASN A 84 0.46 -2.50 -11.73
CA ASN A 84 0.43 -3.42 -12.87
C ASN A 84 1.09 -2.75 -14.09
N ASP A 85 2.12 -3.40 -14.64
CA ASP A 85 2.86 -2.98 -15.85
C ASP A 85 2.86 -4.07 -16.94
N GLY A 86 1.94 -5.04 -16.83
CA GLY A 86 1.94 -6.29 -17.59
C GLY A 86 1.77 -7.48 -16.64
N ASP A 87 2.40 -7.38 -15.46
CA ASP A 87 2.25 -8.29 -14.34
C ASP A 87 1.84 -7.53 -13.07
N TRP A 88 1.28 -8.22 -12.08
CA TRP A 88 0.93 -7.60 -10.81
C TRP A 88 2.10 -7.62 -9.83
N HIS A 89 2.38 -6.46 -9.25
CA HIS A 89 3.48 -6.26 -8.33
C HIS A 89 3.04 -5.64 -7.00
N VAL A 90 3.79 -5.95 -5.94
CA VAL A 90 3.63 -5.39 -4.60
C VAL A 90 4.98 -4.85 -4.14
N ILE A 91 5.03 -3.55 -3.84
CA ILE A 91 6.17 -2.90 -3.19
C ILE A 91 5.84 -2.74 -1.70
N GLU A 92 6.72 -3.23 -0.83
CA GLU A 92 6.63 -3.02 0.61
C GLU A 92 7.48 -1.80 1.02
N LEU A 93 6.86 -0.81 1.65
CA LEU A 93 7.54 0.31 2.28
C LEU A 93 7.32 0.24 3.79
N ASP A 94 8.41 0.15 4.54
CA ASP A 94 8.39 0.34 5.99
C ASP A 94 8.04 1.80 6.34
N ARG A 95 7.64 2.01 7.59
CA ARG A 95 7.30 3.31 8.15
C ARG A 95 8.34 4.40 7.84
N ASP A 96 9.61 4.10 8.01
CA ASP A 96 10.66 5.12 7.91
C ASP A 96 10.85 5.58 6.47
N LYS A 97 10.74 4.66 5.49
CA LYS A 97 10.68 5.00 4.06
C LYS A 97 9.46 5.86 3.72
N VAL A 98 8.30 5.53 4.28
CA VAL A 98 7.08 6.31 4.08
C VAL A 98 7.29 7.72 4.60
N LEU A 99 7.67 7.88 5.87
CA LEU A 99 7.84 9.19 6.52
C LEU A 99 8.93 10.05 5.86
N LYS A 100 10.02 9.44 5.38
CA LYS A 100 11.07 10.14 4.62
C LYS A 100 10.55 10.72 3.30
N GLY A 101 9.55 10.08 2.69
CA GLY A 101 8.98 10.48 1.40
C GLY A 101 7.84 11.50 1.48
N VAL A 102 7.47 11.98 2.68
CA VAL A 102 6.25 12.78 2.89
C VAL A 102 6.42 14.25 2.56
N GLN A 103 5.49 14.77 1.76
CA GLN A 103 5.25 16.21 1.55
C GLN A 103 3.79 16.54 1.91
N ARG A 104 3.57 17.67 2.58
CA ARG A 104 2.22 18.09 3.02
C ARG A 104 1.54 18.92 1.93
N ILE A 105 0.30 18.56 1.55
CA ILE A 105 -0.53 19.38 0.63
C ILE A 105 -1.92 19.55 1.23
N ILE A 106 -2.23 20.77 1.67
CA ILE A 106 -3.50 21.42 2.08
C ILE A 106 -4.54 20.57 2.89
N THR A 107 -4.81 19.30 2.57
CA THR A 107 -5.64 18.36 3.35
C THR A 107 -5.18 16.88 3.32
N GLN A 108 -4.10 16.55 2.60
CA GLN A 108 -3.59 15.19 2.44
C GLN A 108 -2.06 15.16 2.51
N PHE A 109 -1.52 13.97 2.78
CA PHE A 109 -0.08 13.74 2.78
C PHE A 109 0.31 12.99 1.53
N GLN A 110 1.32 13.49 0.83
CA GLN A 110 1.85 12.88 -0.38
C GLN A 110 3.13 12.10 -0.06
N VAL A 111 3.19 10.82 -0.40
CA VAL A 111 4.42 10.01 -0.30
C VAL A 111 5.03 9.87 -1.69
N SER A 112 6.30 10.27 -1.84
CA SER A 112 7.03 10.15 -3.10
C SER A 112 7.46 8.70 -3.38
N LEU A 113 7.32 8.25 -4.63
CA LEU A 113 7.74 6.92 -5.10
C LEU A 113 9.01 6.96 -5.96
N ARG A 114 9.93 7.89 -5.68
CA ARG A 114 11.20 7.97 -6.41
C ARG A 114 12.10 6.77 -6.09
N LYS A 115 13.04 6.48 -6.99
CA LYS A 115 13.97 5.35 -6.88
C LYS A 115 14.72 5.33 -5.55
N GLU A 116 15.10 6.49 -5.00
CA GLU A 116 15.73 6.59 -3.69
C GLU A 116 14.87 6.09 -2.50
N ILE A 117 13.56 5.97 -2.69
CA ILE A 117 12.59 5.51 -1.68
C ILE A 117 12.18 4.05 -1.93
N VAL A 118 11.92 3.70 -3.20
CA VAL A 118 11.39 2.36 -3.56
C VAL A 118 12.48 1.31 -3.82
N GLY A 119 13.71 1.72 -4.15
CA GLY A 119 14.85 0.81 -4.36
C GLY A 119 14.88 0.07 -5.70
N ILE A 120 14.00 0.41 -6.64
CA ILE A 120 13.92 -0.15 -8.02
C ILE A 120 14.15 0.95 -9.07
#